data_AF-A0A453GE92-F1
#
_entry.id   AF-A0A453GE92-F1
#
_cell.length_a   1.000
_cell.length_b   1.000
_cell.length_c   1.000
_cell.angle_alpha   90.00
_cell.angle_beta   90.00
_cell.angle_gamma   90.00
#
_symmetry.space_group_name_H-M   'P 1'
#
loop_
_entity.id
_entity.type
_entity.pdbx_description
1 polymer ?
#
loop_
_entity_poly.entity_id
_entity_poly.type
_entity_poly.pdbx_seq_one_letter_code
_entity_poly.pdbx_strand_id
1 'polypeptide(L)'
;LVEPKAVVFECGANCSCNRNCVNRTSQQGLQHRLEVFKTASKGWGVRTWDTILPGAPICEYVGVLKRTEEVDGLLHNNYIFDIDCLQTMKGLDGREKRAGSDMNMPSLHAENDSEAPPAPEYCIDAGSIGSFARFINHSCNPNLFVQCVLTNHHDVKLAKVMLFAADTILPLQVR
;
A
#
# COMPACT_ATOMS: atom_id res chain seq x y z
N LEU A 1 -2.60 4.16 11.42
CA LEU A 1 -1.50 3.22 11.67
C LEU A 1 -0.46 3.90 12.54
N VAL A 2 -0.08 3.31 13.68
CA VAL A 2 0.90 3.90 14.62
C VAL A 2 2.31 3.85 14.04
N GLU A 3 2.65 2.74 13.35
CA GLU A 3 3.92 2.51 12.66
C GLU A 3 3.71 1.50 11.51
N PRO A 4 4.49 1.58 10.41
CA PRO A 4 4.48 0.57 9.35
C PRO A 4 4.83 -0.83 9.88
N LYS A 5 4.19 -1.87 9.32
CA LYS A 5 4.46 -3.29 9.66
C LYS A 5 4.58 -4.12 8.38
N ALA A 6 5.29 -5.25 8.43
CA ALA A 6 5.37 -6.18 7.29
C ALA A 6 3.99 -6.58 6.78
N VAL A 7 3.07 -6.82 7.69
CA VAL A 7 1.67 -7.02 7.39
C VAL A 7 0.81 -6.58 8.58
N VAL A 8 -0.36 -6.03 8.31
CA VAL A 8 -1.37 -5.70 9.30
C VAL A 8 -2.52 -6.69 9.18
N PHE A 9 -2.95 -7.26 10.30
CA PHE A 9 -4.10 -8.16 10.37
C PHE A 9 -5.31 -7.42 10.95
N GLU A 10 -6.26 -7.12 10.09
CA GLU A 10 -7.54 -6.53 10.48
C GLU A 10 -8.60 -7.60 10.77
N CYS A 11 -9.59 -7.23 11.59
CA CYS A 11 -10.76 -8.06 11.84
C CYS A 11 -11.53 -8.30 10.54
N GLY A 12 -11.79 -9.57 10.22
CA GLY A 12 -12.55 -10.01 9.05
C GLY A 12 -14.05 -10.19 9.33
N ALA A 13 -14.77 -10.77 8.37
CA ALA A 13 -16.21 -11.03 8.49
C ALA A 13 -16.58 -12.00 9.62
N ASN A 14 -15.63 -12.86 10.02
CA ASN A 14 -15.83 -13.87 11.06
C ASN A 14 -15.54 -13.36 12.48
N CYS A 15 -15.09 -12.12 12.64
CA CYS A 15 -14.89 -11.52 13.97
C CYS A 15 -16.23 -11.06 14.57
N SER A 16 -16.41 -11.25 15.87
CA SER A 16 -17.62 -10.82 16.61
C SER A 16 -17.72 -9.30 16.82
N CYS A 17 -16.68 -8.53 16.46
CA CYS A 17 -16.66 -7.09 16.60
C CYS A 17 -17.50 -6.39 15.51
N ASN A 18 -18.08 -5.25 15.86
CA ASN A 18 -18.89 -4.45 14.94
C ASN A 18 -18.04 -3.59 13.98
N ARG A 19 -18.71 -2.78 13.15
CA ARG A 19 -18.08 -1.91 12.14
C ARG A 19 -17.21 -0.78 12.72
N ASN A 20 -17.42 -0.42 13.99
CA ASN A 20 -16.64 0.62 14.68
C ASN A 20 -15.37 0.05 15.35
N CYS A 21 -15.04 -1.22 15.10
CA CYS A 21 -13.80 -1.82 15.57
C CYS A 21 -12.60 -1.05 15.00
N VAL A 22 -11.70 -0.59 15.88
CA VAL A 22 -10.46 0.08 15.50
C VAL A 22 -9.60 -0.81 14.60
N ASN A 23 -9.69 -2.13 14.75
CA ASN A 23 -9.02 -3.11 13.90
C ASN A 23 -9.76 -3.39 12.57
N ARG A 24 -10.57 -2.44 12.07
CA ARG A 24 -11.20 -2.44 10.72
C ARG A 24 -10.94 -1.12 9.99
N THR A 25 -9.84 -0.43 10.32
CA THR A 25 -9.56 0.95 9.87
C THR A 25 -9.57 1.08 8.35
N SER A 26 -8.89 0.16 7.64
CA SER A 26 -8.78 0.15 6.18
C SER A 26 -10.11 -0.17 5.47
N GLN A 27 -11.04 -0.80 6.19
CA GLN A 27 -12.35 -1.20 5.68
C GLN A 27 -13.41 -0.09 5.71
N GLN A 28 -13.09 1.08 6.29
CA GLN A 28 -14.05 2.17 6.48
C GLN A 28 -14.34 2.96 5.18
N GLY A 29 -13.66 2.64 4.08
CA GLY A 29 -13.82 3.34 2.81
C GLY A 29 -13.14 4.71 2.80
N LEU A 30 -13.41 5.51 1.76
CA LEU A 30 -12.76 6.79 1.54
C LEU A 30 -13.17 7.82 2.61
N GLN A 31 -12.21 8.29 3.41
CA GLN A 31 -12.43 9.25 4.51
C GLN A 31 -12.13 10.71 4.14
N HIS A 32 -11.49 10.95 2.99
CA HIS A 32 -10.97 12.27 2.61
C HIS A 32 -11.50 12.69 1.24
N ARG A 33 -11.72 13.99 1.06
CA ARG A 33 -12.10 14.59 -0.22
C ARG A 33 -10.86 14.67 -1.11
N LEU A 34 -10.79 13.76 -2.07
CA LEU A 34 -9.68 13.67 -3.01
C LEU A 34 -10.11 14.16 -4.40
N GLU A 35 -9.15 14.68 -5.15
CA GLU A 35 -9.31 15.16 -6.51
C GLU A 35 -8.23 14.55 -7.40
N VAL A 36 -8.66 13.95 -8.52
CA VAL A 36 -7.76 13.63 -9.63
C VAL A 36 -7.61 14.88 -10.49
N PHE A 37 -6.38 15.35 -10.68
CA PHE A 37 -6.11 16.60 -11.41
C PHE A 37 -4.97 16.42 -12.41
N LYS A 38 -4.93 17.28 -13.44
CA LYS A 38 -3.83 17.30 -14.40
C LYS A 38 -2.64 18.04 -13.80
N THR A 39 -1.50 17.35 -13.70
CA THR A 39 -0.23 17.94 -13.27
C THR A 39 0.48 18.63 -14.44
N ALA A 40 1.47 19.47 -14.14
CA ALA A 40 2.25 20.16 -15.16
C ALA A 40 3.15 19.21 -15.99
N SER A 41 3.67 18.13 -15.38
CA SER A 41 4.71 17.30 -16.01
C SER A 41 4.58 15.78 -15.80
N LYS A 42 3.78 15.31 -14.83
CA LYS A 42 3.63 13.87 -14.50
C LYS A 42 2.33 13.26 -15.03
N GLY A 43 1.64 13.93 -15.95
CA GLY A 43 0.32 13.48 -16.41
C GLY A 43 -0.77 13.78 -15.38
N TRP A 44 -1.54 12.78 -14.97
CA TRP A 44 -2.58 12.91 -13.93
C TRP A 44 -1.98 12.70 -12.54
N GLY A 45 -2.58 13.29 -11.53
CA GLY A 45 -2.16 13.17 -10.12
C GLY A 45 -3.36 13.17 -9.19
N VAL A 46 -3.13 12.85 -7.93
CA VAL A 46 -4.14 12.92 -6.87
C VAL A 46 -3.69 13.92 -5.81
N ARG A 47 -4.62 14.75 -5.34
CA ARG A 47 -4.43 15.64 -4.18
C ARG A 47 -5.66 15.62 -3.28
N THR A 48 -5.52 16.17 -2.08
CA THR A 48 -6.60 16.25 -1.08
C THR A 48 -7.11 17.68 -0.91
N TRP A 49 -8.39 17.85 -0.57
CA TRP A 49 -8.97 19.11 -0.11
C TRP A 49 -8.97 19.24 1.41
N ASP A 50 -8.65 18.16 2.11
CA ASP A 50 -8.63 18.07 3.57
C ASP A 50 -7.20 18.00 4.09
N THR A 51 -6.98 18.44 5.33
CA THR A 51 -5.74 18.11 6.04
C THR A 51 -5.78 16.65 6.45
N ILE A 52 -4.73 15.90 6.12
CA ILE A 52 -4.60 14.49 6.46
C ILE A 52 -3.44 14.32 7.44
N LEU A 53 -3.70 13.66 8.56
CA LEU A 53 -2.69 13.43 9.59
C LEU A 53 -1.86 12.15 9.31
N PRO A 54 -0.61 12.07 9.80
CA PRO A 54 0.21 10.87 9.67
C PRO A 54 -0.53 9.62 10.17
N GLY A 55 -0.37 8.52 9.44
CA GLY A 55 -0.98 7.24 9.74
C GLY A 55 -2.46 7.13 9.35
N ALA A 56 -3.08 8.16 8.78
CA ALA A 56 -4.46 8.07 8.29
C ALA A 56 -4.54 7.18 7.01
N PRO A 57 -5.57 6.32 6.89
CA PRO A 57 -5.79 5.54 5.67
C PRO A 57 -6.24 6.46 4.53
N ILE A 58 -5.66 6.28 3.34
CA ILE A 58 -6.03 7.02 2.14
C ILE A 58 -6.95 6.17 1.26
N CYS A 59 -6.44 5.05 0.77
CA CYS A 59 -7.16 4.18 -0.16
C CYS A 59 -6.50 2.80 -0.31
N GLU A 60 -7.26 1.89 -0.91
CA GLU A 60 -6.76 0.63 -1.45
C GLU A 60 -6.30 0.86 -2.91
N TYR A 61 -5.16 0.28 -3.27
CA TYR A 61 -4.76 0.16 -4.67
C TYR A 61 -5.55 -1.00 -5.28
N VAL A 62 -6.63 -0.66 -6.00
CA VAL A 62 -7.58 -1.62 -6.56
C VAL A 62 -7.33 -1.77 -8.06
N GLY A 63 -7.33 -3.02 -8.51
CA GLY A 63 -7.27 -3.40 -9.92
C GLY A 63 -7.58 -4.89 -10.09
N VAL A 64 -7.15 -5.48 -11.20
CA VAL A 64 -7.29 -6.91 -11.47
C VAL A 64 -6.08 -7.64 -10.87
N LEU A 65 -6.32 -8.60 -9.97
CA LEU A 65 -5.27 -9.48 -9.46
C LEU A 65 -4.74 -10.38 -10.59
N LYS A 66 -3.41 -10.39 -10.77
CA LYS A 66 -2.72 -11.10 -11.83
C LYS A 66 -1.49 -11.82 -11.28
N ARG A 67 -1.09 -12.92 -11.91
CA ARG A 67 0.27 -13.46 -11.73
C ARG A 67 1.25 -12.52 -12.43
N THR A 68 2.38 -12.22 -11.81
CA THR A 68 3.35 -11.26 -12.36
C THR A 68 3.83 -11.65 -13.76
N GLU A 69 4.06 -12.96 -13.98
CA GLU A 69 4.46 -13.53 -15.27
C GLU A 69 3.43 -13.31 -16.41
N GLU A 70 2.14 -13.12 -16.09
CA GLU A 70 1.10 -12.83 -17.11
C GLU A 70 1.19 -11.39 -17.64
N VAL A 71 1.86 -10.52 -16.91
CA VAL A 71 1.93 -9.08 -17.17
C VAL A 71 3.35 -8.67 -17.61
N ASP A 72 4.35 -9.50 -17.27
CA ASP A 72 5.71 -9.39 -17.77
C ASP A 72 5.73 -9.41 -19.31
N GLY A 73 6.27 -8.34 -19.90
CA GLY A 73 6.32 -8.16 -21.36
C GLY A 73 5.17 -7.34 -21.96
N LEU A 74 4.18 -6.91 -21.16
CA LEU A 74 3.25 -5.86 -21.56
C LEU A 74 3.96 -4.50 -21.56
N LEU A 75 4.78 -4.28 -22.59
CA LEU A 75 5.39 -2.99 -22.89
C LEU A 75 4.27 -1.93 -22.84
N HIS A 76 4.43 -0.92 -21.99
CA HIS A 76 3.57 0.28 -21.83
C HIS A 76 2.43 0.24 -20.78
N ASN A 77 2.28 -0.78 -19.92
CA ASN A 77 1.33 -0.68 -18.80
C ASN A 77 1.96 -0.05 -17.55
N ASN A 78 1.68 1.23 -17.32
CA ASN A 78 2.20 1.99 -16.17
C ASN A 78 1.34 1.86 -14.89
N TYR A 79 0.38 0.94 -14.85
CA TYR A 79 -0.61 0.84 -13.76
C TYR A 79 -0.55 -0.50 -13.01
N ILE A 80 0.60 -1.17 -13.07
CA ILE A 80 0.88 -2.41 -12.37
C ILE A 80 1.45 -2.08 -10.99
N PHE A 81 0.98 -2.77 -9.96
CA PHE A 81 1.50 -2.67 -8.61
C PHE A 81 1.80 -4.07 -8.06
N ASP A 82 3.06 -4.36 -7.77
CA ASP A 82 3.46 -5.66 -7.25
C ASP A 82 3.09 -5.83 -5.77
N ILE A 83 2.61 -7.02 -5.41
CA ILE A 83 2.27 -7.36 -4.01
C ILE A 83 3.51 -7.92 -3.33
N ASP A 84 4.40 -7.03 -2.89
CA ASP A 84 5.60 -7.39 -2.12
C ASP A 84 5.58 -6.80 -0.71
N CYS A 85 5.00 -7.54 0.23
CA CYS A 85 4.89 -7.11 1.63
C CYS A 85 6.24 -7.01 2.36
N LEU A 86 7.26 -7.75 1.91
CA LEU A 86 8.57 -7.75 2.56
C LEU A 86 9.45 -6.61 2.07
N GLN A 87 9.46 -6.34 0.76
CA GLN A 87 10.19 -5.17 0.23
C GLN A 87 9.50 -3.85 0.54
N THR A 88 8.17 -3.81 0.61
CA THR A 88 7.45 -2.60 1.06
C THR A 88 7.97 -2.08 2.42
N MET A 89 8.45 -2.99 3.28
CA MET A 89 9.08 -2.63 4.55
C MET A 89 10.57 -2.29 4.45
N LYS A 90 11.31 -2.95 3.56
CA LYS A 90 12.75 -2.70 3.37
C LYS A 90 13.00 -1.40 2.58
N GLY A 91 12.07 -1.04 1.69
CA GLY A 91 12.12 0.12 0.79
C GLY A 91 11.63 1.44 1.40
N LEU A 92 11.40 1.51 2.71
CA LEU A 92 11.26 2.78 3.44
C LEU A 92 12.64 3.49 3.56
N ASP A 93 13.29 3.71 2.41
CA ASP A 93 14.32 4.72 2.10
C ASP A 93 15.29 5.15 3.21
N GLY A 94 15.96 4.22 3.91
CA GLY A 94 17.02 4.62 4.85
C GLY A 94 16.58 5.67 5.89
N ARG A 95 15.28 5.85 6.09
CA ARG A 95 14.69 6.61 7.18
C ARG A 95 14.72 5.65 8.32
N GLU A 96 15.65 5.90 9.23
CA GLU A 96 15.93 5.13 10.44
C GLU A 96 14.69 4.37 10.93
N LYS A 97 14.87 3.07 11.20
CA LYS A 97 14.03 2.34 12.15
C LYS A 97 13.79 3.31 13.32
N ARG A 98 12.58 3.83 13.48
CA ARG A 98 12.25 4.53 14.72
C ARG A 98 12.39 3.47 15.81
N ALA A 99 13.35 3.70 16.69
CA ALA A 99 13.85 2.71 17.62
C ALA A 99 12.72 2.04 18.40
N GLY A 100 12.67 0.70 18.40
CA GLY A 100 11.95 -0.02 19.46
C GLY A 100 11.20 -1.30 19.12
N SER A 101 11.02 -1.72 17.86
CA SER A 101 10.20 -2.91 17.57
C SER A 101 11.05 -4.12 17.15
N ASP A 102 11.62 -4.82 18.13
CA ASP A 102 11.95 -6.24 17.99
C ASP A 102 10.64 -7.02 17.86
N MET A 103 10.20 -7.30 16.64
CA MET A 103 9.00 -8.11 16.40
C MET A 103 9.40 -9.34 15.57
N ASN A 104 9.27 -10.48 16.23
CA ASN A 104 9.56 -11.82 15.74
C ASN A 104 8.73 -12.12 14.48
N MET A 105 9.42 -12.26 13.35
CA MET A 105 8.85 -12.69 12.08
C MET A 105 8.34 -14.14 12.22
N PRO A 106 7.16 -14.52 11.73
CA PRO A 106 6.84 -15.92 11.52
C PRO A 106 7.86 -16.44 10.50
N SER A 107 8.65 -17.44 10.88
CA SER A 107 9.75 -18.01 10.12
C SER A 107 9.34 -18.40 8.69
N LEU A 108 9.36 -17.46 7.75
CA LEU A 108 9.62 -17.78 6.35
C LEU A 108 11.11 -18.09 6.33
N HIS A 109 11.43 -19.36 6.14
CA HIS A 109 12.77 -19.93 6.15
C HIS A 109 13.84 -18.92 5.70
N ALA A 110 14.69 -18.53 6.65
CA ALA A 110 15.93 -17.81 6.37
C ALA A 110 16.90 -18.81 5.72
N GLU A 111 16.69 -19.11 4.45
CA GLU A 111 17.65 -19.84 3.63
C GLU A 111 18.54 -18.79 2.95
N ASN A 112 19.80 -18.75 3.38
CA ASN A 112 20.98 -18.09 2.77
C ASN A 112 20.88 -16.62 2.32
N ASP A 113 21.71 -15.79 2.97
CA ASP A 113 22.01 -14.37 2.68
C ASP A 113 22.67 -14.07 1.30
N SER A 114 22.52 -14.96 0.31
CA SER A 114 23.22 -14.87 -0.99
C SER A 114 22.30 -14.85 -2.22
N GLU A 115 20.99 -15.03 -2.06
CA GLU A 115 20.04 -14.91 -3.17
C GLU A 115 19.14 -13.69 -3.00
N ALA A 116 18.94 -12.95 -4.10
CA ALA A 116 17.98 -11.87 -4.13
C ALA A 116 16.61 -12.41 -3.68
N PRO A 117 15.83 -11.63 -2.89
CA PRO A 117 14.49 -12.08 -2.50
C PRO A 117 13.69 -12.46 -3.75
N PRO A 118 12.91 -13.56 -3.72
CA PRO A 118 12.16 -14.00 -4.87
C PRO A 118 11.22 -12.88 -5.34
N ALA A 119 11.10 -12.72 -6.66
CA ALA A 119 10.20 -11.75 -7.26
C ALA A 119 8.75 -11.97 -6.76
N PRO A 120 7.95 -10.89 -6.64
CA PRO A 120 6.55 -11.00 -6.24
C PRO A 120 5.80 -11.90 -7.21
N GLU A 121 5.07 -12.90 -6.70
CA GLU A 121 4.31 -13.87 -7.53
C GLU A 121 3.03 -13.25 -8.12
N TYR A 122 2.47 -12.25 -7.44
CA TYR A 122 1.24 -11.58 -7.82
C TYR A 122 1.40 -10.07 -7.86
N CYS A 123 0.63 -9.45 -8.76
CA CYS A 123 0.52 -8.01 -8.92
C CYS A 123 -0.94 -7.59 -9.12
N ILE A 124 -1.18 -6.29 -9.02
CA ILE A 124 -2.48 -5.66 -9.25
C ILE A 124 -2.36 -4.82 -10.54
N ASP A 125 -3.06 -5.25 -11.58
CA ASP A 125 -3.16 -4.50 -12.84
C ASP A 125 -4.37 -3.55 -12.81
N ALA A 126 -4.10 -2.26 -12.65
CA ALA A 126 -5.12 -1.22 -12.72
C ALA A 126 -5.25 -0.60 -14.12
N GLY A 127 -4.70 -1.21 -15.17
CA GLY A 127 -4.65 -0.67 -16.54
C GLY A 127 -6.04 -0.40 -17.13
N SER A 128 -6.95 -1.37 -17.04
CA SER A 128 -8.32 -1.26 -17.58
C SER A 128 -9.38 -0.98 -16.52
N ILE A 129 -9.18 -1.48 -15.29
CA ILE A 129 -10.12 -1.40 -14.18
C ILE A 129 -9.33 -1.09 -12.92
N GLY A 130 -9.71 -0.06 -12.17
CA GLY A 130 -9.09 0.25 -10.89
C GLY A 130 -9.71 1.46 -10.21
N SER A 131 -9.25 1.74 -8.98
CA SER A 131 -9.65 2.95 -8.24
C SER A 131 -8.83 4.17 -8.70
N PHE A 132 -9.13 5.34 -8.14
CA PHE A 132 -8.34 6.56 -8.37
C PHE A 132 -6.88 6.41 -7.92
N ALA A 133 -6.54 5.40 -7.10
CA ALA A 133 -5.19 5.16 -6.61
C ALA A 133 -4.18 4.96 -7.76
N ARG A 134 -4.64 4.46 -8.92
CA ARG A 134 -3.85 4.33 -10.14
C ARG A 134 -3.28 5.64 -10.68
N PHE A 135 -3.81 6.79 -10.24
CA PHE A 135 -3.32 8.13 -10.62
C PHE A 135 -2.41 8.76 -9.57
N ILE A 136 -2.09 8.05 -8.47
CA ILE A 136 -1.11 8.52 -7.49
C ILE A 136 0.27 8.37 -8.11
N ASN A 137 0.99 9.48 -8.21
CA ASN A 137 2.30 9.49 -8.84
C ASN A 137 3.39 8.99 -7.91
N HIS A 138 4.46 8.47 -8.52
CA HIS A 138 5.73 8.23 -7.83
C HIS A 138 6.42 9.55 -7.43
N SER A 139 7.11 9.52 -6.30
CA SER A 139 7.96 10.60 -5.80
C SER A 139 9.13 9.99 -5.02
N CYS A 140 10.35 10.53 -5.21
CA CYS A 140 11.54 10.15 -4.45
C CYS A 140 11.48 10.60 -2.97
N ASN A 141 10.51 11.46 -2.63
CA ASN A 141 10.22 11.88 -1.25
C ASN A 141 8.71 11.76 -1.00
N PRO A 142 8.19 10.52 -0.91
CA PRO A 142 6.76 10.29 -0.84
C PRO A 142 6.19 10.76 0.50
N ASN A 143 4.97 11.31 0.46
CA ASN A 143 4.15 11.62 1.65
C ASN A 143 3.13 10.51 1.96
N LEU A 144 3.14 9.43 1.19
CA LEU A 144 2.37 8.22 1.42
C LEU A 144 3.32 7.04 1.62
N PHE A 145 2.86 6.02 2.34
CA PHE A 145 3.52 4.72 2.38
C PHE A 145 2.50 3.62 2.16
N VAL A 146 3.00 2.46 1.72
CA VAL A 146 2.21 1.29 1.40
C VAL A 146 2.22 0.36 2.62
N GLN A 147 1.08 -0.26 2.89
CA GLN A 147 0.89 -1.22 3.96
C GLN A 147 0.10 -2.41 3.43
N CYS A 148 0.69 -3.61 3.50
CA CYS A 148 -0.05 -4.84 3.27
C CYS A 148 -1.05 -5.08 4.40
N VAL A 149 -2.31 -5.35 4.06
CA VAL A 149 -3.38 -5.63 5.02
C VAL A 149 -4.07 -6.96 4.68
N LEU A 150 -4.22 -7.81 5.68
CA LEU A 150 -4.98 -9.06 5.62
C LEU A 150 -6.23 -8.96 6.49
N THR A 151 -7.32 -9.58 6.04
CA THR A 151 -8.63 -9.53 6.74
C THR A 151 -9.22 -10.93 6.91
N ASN A 152 -9.58 -11.57 5.79
CA ASN A 152 -10.33 -12.85 5.78
C ASN A 152 -9.45 -14.07 5.45
N HIS A 153 -8.20 -13.87 5.03
CA HIS A 153 -7.24 -14.93 4.71
C HIS A 153 -5.86 -14.57 5.27
N HIS A 154 -4.97 -15.57 5.28
CA HIS A 154 -3.60 -15.44 5.80
C HIS A 154 -2.52 -15.48 4.71
N ASP A 155 -2.91 -15.59 3.44
CA ASP A 155 -1.97 -15.57 2.31
C ASP A 155 -1.46 -14.14 2.05
N VAL A 156 -0.22 -13.88 2.46
CA VAL A 156 0.46 -12.58 2.30
C VAL A 156 0.72 -12.21 0.85
N LYS A 157 0.79 -13.20 -0.06
CA LYS A 157 1.00 -12.95 -1.50
C LYS A 157 -0.22 -12.29 -2.15
N LEU A 158 -1.37 -12.42 -1.49
CA LEU A 158 -2.66 -11.89 -1.92
C LEU A 158 -3.14 -10.75 -1.00
N ALA A 159 -2.23 -10.16 -0.21
CA ALA A 159 -2.59 -9.09 0.71
C ALA A 159 -3.16 -7.88 -0.02
N LYS A 160 -4.07 -7.16 0.66
CA LYS A 160 -4.53 -5.87 0.17
C LYS A 160 -3.40 -4.86 0.25
N VAL A 161 -3.23 -4.08 -0.81
CA VAL A 161 -2.28 -2.96 -0.86
C VAL A 161 -2.99 -1.69 -0.43
N MET A 162 -2.72 -1.23 0.79
CA MET A 162 -3.32 -0.02 1.35
C MET A 162 -2.31 1.13 1.39
N LEU A 163 -2.74 2.34 1.04
CA LEU A 163 -1.95 3.56 1.13
C LEU A 163 -2.33 4.35 2.37
N PHE A 164 -1.32 4.78 3.13
CA PHE A 164 -1.47 5.58 4.35
C PHE A 164 -0.62 6.85 4.26
N ALA A 165 -1.04 7.91 4.94
CA ALA A 165 -0.26 9.14 5.04
C ALA A 165 1.02 8.91 5.87
N ALA A 166 2.20 9.22 5.31
CA ALA A 166 3.47 9.17 6.03
C ALA A 166 3.70 10.43 6.87
N ASP A 167 3.25 11.57 6.35
CA ASP A 167 3.38 12.90 6.94
C ASP A 167 2.01 13.57 7.11
N THR A 168 1.98 14.73 7.75
CA THR A 168 0.83 15.63 7.63
C THR A 168 0.77 16.15 6.19
N ILE A 169 -0.36 15.94 5.51
CA ILE A 169 -0.62 16.40 4.14
C ILE A 169 -1.60 17.55 4.22
N LEU A 170 -1.19 18.72 3.74
CA LEU A 170 -2.05 19.91 3.71
C LEU A 170 -2.96 19.90 2.47
N PRO A 171 -4.09 20.63 2.50
CA PRO A 171 -4.94 20.78 1.34
C PRO A 171 -4.16 21.26 0.11
N LEU A 172 -4.46 20.64 -1.03
CA LEU A 172 -3.89 20.90 -2.35
C LEU A 172 -2.38 20.69 -2.47
N GLN A 173 -1.73 20.10 -1.45
CA GLN A 173 -0.33 19.73 -1.51
C GLN A 173 -0.09 18.66 -2.59
N VAL A 174 0.90 18.90 -3.44
CA VAL A 174 1.37 17.97 -4.47
C VAL A 174 2.86 17.71 -4.22
N ARG A 175 3.28 16.44 -4.20
CA ARG A 175 4.69 16.02 -4.13
C ARG A 175 5.00 14.99 -5.23
#